data_AF-A0A940V3K5-F1
#
_entry.id   AF-A0A940V3K5-F1
#
_cell.length_a   1.000
_cell.length_b   1.000
_cell.length_c   1.000
_cell.angle_alpha   90.00
_cell.angle_beta   90.00
_cell.angle_gamma   90.00
#
_symmetry.space_group_name_H-M   'P 1'
#
loop_
_entity.id
_entity.type
_entity.pdbx_description
1 polymer ?
#
loop_
_entity_poly.entity_id
_entity_poly.type
_entity_poly.pdbx_seq_one_letter_code
_entity_poly.pdbx_strand_id
1 'polypeptide(L)'
;MEQRRTIFDYIAQVFCIFGFTMVIMMSFSIAFGESGKDYSMLLALGERGVSSVVMLQFLALSVINVFLRYLFMTDRFIKDMSFLKRTIFTVISILITIVAFIILFGWFPTDMWQPWALFVGSFILCFTIGTFVTSVRNKMENKKLADGLARMKEHWGIENGTEE
;
A
#
# COMPACT_ATOMS: atom_id res chain seq x y z
N MET A 1 16.51 14.81 -9.48
CA MET A 1 16.31 14.16 -10.81
C MET A 1 15.02 13.35 -10.71
N GLU A 2 13.89 13.97 -11.01
CA GLU A 2 12.57 13.34 -10.94
C GLU A 2 12.41 12.44 -12.18
N GLN A 3 12.68 11.14 -12.01
CA GLN A 3 12.52 10.16 -13.07
C GLN A 3 11.06 10.19 -13.54
N ARG A 4 10.82 10.58 -14.80
CA ARG A 4 9.49 10.51 -15.42
C ARG A 4 9.02 9.06 -15.29
N ARG A 5 8.08 8.79 -14.38
CA ARG A 5 7.50 7.46 -14.25
C ARG A 5 6.89 7.07 -15.59
N THR A 6 7.42 6.01 -16.17
CA THR A 6 6.93 5.49 -17.44
C THR A 6 5.72 4.59 -17.19
N ILE A 7 4.93 4.33 -18.23
CA ILE A 7 3.79 3.40 -18.14
C ILE A 7 4.26 2.01 -17.64
N PHE A 8 5.50 1.64 -17.96
CA PHE A 8 6.15 0.42 -17.47
C PHE A 8 6.26 0.36 -15.94
N ASP A 9 6.50 1.48 -15.26
CA ASP A 9 6.62 1.50 -13.80
C ASP A 9 5.28 1.17 -13.11
N TYR A 10 4.18 1.59 -13.71
CA TYR A 10 2.83 1.27 -13.21
C TYR A 10 2.48 -0.20 -13.46
N ILE A 11 2.80 -0.71 -14.66
CA ILE A 11 2.61 -2.13 -14.99
C ILE A 11 3.45 -3.00 -14.03
N ALA A 12 4.71 -2.65 -13.79
CA ALA A 12 5.56 -3.34 -12.83
C ALA A 12 4.95 -3.32 -11.42
N GLN A 13 4.40 -2.19 -10.96
CA GLN A 13 3.71 -2.12 -9.67
C GLN A 13 2.49 -3.03 -9.60
N VAL A 14 1.68 -3.10 -10.67
CA VAL A 14 0.52 -4.01 -10.74
C VAL A 14 0.97 -5.46 -10.54
N PHE A 15 1.99 -5.89 -11.29
CA PHE A 15 2.51 -7.26 -11.19
C PHE A 15 3.19 -7.54 -9.85
N CYS A 16 3.90 -6.57 -9.26
CA CYS A 16 4.49 -6.73 -7.93
C CYS A 16 3.41 -6.93 -6.85
N ILE A 17 2.37 -6.09 -6.86
CA ILE A 17 1.25 -6.22 -5.91
C ILE A 17 0.55 -7.57 -6.12
N PHE A 18 0.19 -7.89 -7.36
CA PHE A 18 -0.44 -9.16 -7.69
C PHE A 18 0.39 -10.36 -7.26
N GLY A 19 1.68 -10.40 -7.63
CA GLY A 19 2.58 -11.50 -7.30
C GLY A 19 2.75 -11.68 -5.79
N PHE A 20 2.95 -10.58 -5.05
CA PHE A 20 3.06 -10.63 -3.59
C PHE A 20 1.77 -11.14 -2.94
N THR A 21 0.61 -10.65 -3.39
CA THR A 21 -0.69 -11.13 -2.90
C THR A 21 -0.90 -12.61 -3.21
N MET A 22 -0.50 -13.09 -4.40
CA MET A 22 -0.63 -14.50 -4.77
C MET A 22 0.27 -15.41 -3.93
N VAL A 23 1.48 -14.99 -3.57
CA VAL A 23 2.36 -15.75 -2.67
C VAL A 23 1.74 -15.86 -1.26
N ILE A 24 1.15 -14.77 -0.77
CA ILE A 24 0.42 -14.79 0.52
C ILE A 24 -0.79 -15.72 0.43
N MET A 25 -1.58 -15.63 -0.64
CA MET A 25 -2.75 -16.49 -0.84
C MET A 25 -2.38 -17.96 -0.96
N MET A 26 -1.26 -18.29 -1.62
CA MET A 26 -0.75 -19.65 -1.70
C MET A 26 -0.36 -20.17 -0.31
N SER A 27 0.34 -19.35 0.48
CA SER A 27 0.68 -19.67 1.86
C SER A 27 -0.57 -19.92 2.71
N PHE A 28 -1.60 -19.08 2.57
CA PHE A 28 -2.87 -19.28 3.28
C PHE A 28 -3.65 -20.50 2.80
N SER A 29 -3.59 -20.82 1.50
CA SER A 29 -4.25 -22.01 0.96
C SER A 29 -3.62 -23.29 1.52
N ILE A 30 -2.30 -23.33 1.69
CA ILE A 30 -1.60 -24.48 2.31
C ILE A 30 -1.88 -24.54 3.82
N ALA A 31 -1.91 -23.41 4.51
CA ALA A 31 -2.04 -23.40 5.98
C ALA A 31 -3.49 -23.56 6.48
N PHE A 32 -4.47 -23.04 5.73
CA PHE A 32 -5.86 -22.91 6.17
C PHE A 32 -6.90 -23.30 5.11
N GLY A 33 -6.48 -23.81 3.95
CA GLY A 33 -7.36 -24.07 2.80
C GLY A 33 -8.50 -25.04 3.12
N GLU A 34 -8.22 -26.20 3.72
CA GLU A 34 -9.27 -27.17 4.05
C GLU A 34 -10.28 -26.65 5.06
N SER A 35 -9.86 -25.84 6.03
CA SER A 35 -10.75 -25.21 7.01
C SER A 35 -11.55 -24.03 6.43
N GLY A 36 -11.00 -23.36 5.42
CA GLY A 36 -11.56 -22.15 4.84
C GLY A 36 -12.48 -22.37 3.63
N LYS A 37 -12.47 -23.56 3.02
CA LYS A 37 -13.20 -23.86 1.78
C LYS A 37 -14.71 -23.63 1.88
N ASP A 38 -15.29 -23.88 3.06
CA ASP A 38 -16.74 -23.77 3.30
C ASP A 38 -17.17 -22.34 3.68
N TYR A 39 -16.21 -21.46 3.98
CA TYR A 39 -16.47 -20.10 4.46
C TYR A 39 -16.08 -19.00 3.47
N SER A 40 -15.11 -19.26 2.59
CA SER A 40 -14.53 -18.21 1.76
C SER A 40 -14.34 -18.66 0.31
N MET A 41 -14.88 -17.87 -0.63
CA MET A 41 -14.64 -18.08 -2.07
C MET A 41 -13.15 -18.01 -2.43
N LEU A 42 -12.36 -17.28 -1.64
CA LEU A 42 -10.91 -17.17 -1.84
C LEU A 42 -10.18 -18.50 -1.63
N LEU A 43 -10.73 -19.37 -0.79
CA LEU A 43 -10.20 -20.69 -0.45
C LEU A 43 -11.09 -21.82 -0.99
N ALA A 44 -11.92 -21.55 -2.00
CA ALA A 44 -12.87 -22.52 -2.53
C ALA A 44 -12.23 -23.83 -3.04
N LEU A 45 -10.94 -23.80 -3.42
CA LEU A 45 -10.17 -24.99 -3.82
C LEU A 45 -9.38 -25.63 -2.65
N GLY A 46 -9.45 -25.05 -1.45
CA GLY A 46 -8.72 -25.49 -0.27
C GLY A 46 -7.20 -25.53 -0.51
N GLU A 47 -6.56 -26.62 -0.10
CA GLU A 47 -5.12 -26.84 -0.29
C GLU A 47 -4.73 -27.04 -1.77
N ARG A 48 -5.71 -27.24 -2.67
CA ARG A 48 -5.44 -27.38 -4.11
C ARG A 48 -5.05 -26.06 -4.78
N GLY A 49 -5.08 -24.95 -4.05
CA GLY A 49 -4.59 -23.64 -4.47
C GLY A 49 -5.70 -22.62 -4.69
N VAL A 50 -5.42 -21.64 -5.54
CA VAL A 50 -6.32 -20.49 -5.80
C VAL A 50 -7.02 -20.67 -7.14
N SER A 51 -8.35 -20.47 -7.18
CA SER A 51 -9.13 -20.53 -8.42
C SER A 51 -8.66 -19.49 -9.42
N SER A 52 -8.66 -19.82 -10.72
CA SER A 52 -8.37 -18.87 -11.80
C SER A 52 -9.28 -17.64 -11.76
N VAL A 53 -10.51 -17.78 -11.28
CA VAL A 53 -11.45 -16.65 -11.10
C VAL A 53 -10.94 -15.71 -10.01
N VAL A 54 -10.48 -16.24 -8.88
CA VAL A 54 -9.95 -15.46 -7.76
C VAL A 54 -8.62 -14.79 -8.17
N MET A 55 -7.78 -15.46 -8.95
CA MET A 55 -6.57 -14.86 -9.52
C MET A 55 -6.91 -13.63 -10.38
N LEU A 56 -7.92 -13.73 -11.25
CA LEU A 56 -8.38 -12.59 -12.05
C LEU A 56 -8.95 -11.46 -11.19
N GLN A 57 -9.68 -11.77 -10.12
CA GLN A 57 -10.17 -10.77 -9.18
C GLN A 57 -9.02 -10.01 -8.51
N PHE A 58 -7.97 -10.71 -8.05
CA PHE A 58 -6.78 -10.06 -7.47
C PHE A 58 -5.99 -9.23 -8.48
N LEU A 59 -5.94 -9.68 -9.75
CA LEU A 59 -5.32 -8.92 -10.82
C LEU A 59 -6.11 -7.64 -11.14
N ALA A 60 -7.43 -7.72 -11.22
CA ALA A 60 -8.29 -6.55 -11.40
C ALA A 60 -8.14 -5.59 -10.22
N LEU A 61 -8.12 -6.09 -8.99
CA LEU A 61 -7.92 -5.29 -7.79
C LEU A 61 -6.56 -4.60 -7.78
N SER A 62 -5.47 -5.26 -8.21
CA SER A 62 -4.15 -4.64 -8.27
C SER A 62 -4.08 -3.53 -9.32
N VAL A 63 -4.70 -3.72 -10.49
CA VAL A 63 -4.85 -2.66 -11.51
C VAL A 63 -5.60 -1.45 -10.95
N ILE A 64 -6.75 -1.68 -10.31
CA ILE A 64 -7.57 -0.59 -9.73
C ILE A 64 -6.79 0.12 -8.62
N ASN A 65 -6.08 -0.59 -7.76
CA ASN A 65 -5.27 0.00 -6.69
C ASN A 65 -4.16 0.90 -7.25
N VAL A 66 -3.44 0.46 -8.28
CA VAL A 66 -2.40 1.28 -8.93
C VAL A 66 -3.03 2.49 -9.63
N PHE A 67 -4.17 2.31 -10.29
CA PHE A 67 -4.90 3.40 -10.94
C PHE A 67 -5.40 4.45 -9.94
N LEU A 68 -6.01 4.03 -8.82
CA LEU A 68 -6.45 4.92 -7.73
C LEU A 68 -5.26 5.66 -7.13
N ARG A 69 -4.17 4.95 -6.84
CA ARG A 69 -2.94 5.56 -6.33
C ARG A 69 -2.40 6.61 -7.30
N TYR A 70 -2.40 6.31 -8.60
CA TYR A 70 -2.02 7.28 -9.62
C TYR A 70 -2.97 8.49 -9.63
N LEU A 71 -4.29 8.27 -9.59
CA LEU A 71 -5.29 9.33 -9.65
C LEU A 71 -5.17 10.31 -8.47
N PHE A 72 -5.03 9.80 -7.24
CA PHE A 72 -4.91 10.62 -6.03
C PHE A 72 -3.53 11.23 -5.82
N MET A 73 -2.48 10.59 -6.32
CA MET A 73 -1.10 11.07 -6.18
C MET A 73 -0.72 12.06 -7.30
N THR A 74 -1.41 12.02 -8.44
CA THR A 74 -1.26 13.03 -9.48
C THR A 74 -1.83 14.36 -8.99
N ASP A 75 -1.02 15.42 -9.03
CA ASP A 75 -1.36 16.81 -8.64
C ASP A 75 -2.59 17.42 -9.35
N ARG A 76 -3.20 16.70 -10.29
CA ARG A 76 -4.21 17.21 -11.22
C ARG A 76 -5.61 17.35 -10.61
N PHE A 77 -5.93 16.62 -9.53
CA PHE A 77 -7.29 16.64 -8.95
C PHE A 77 -7.41 17.33 -7.58
N ILE A 78 -6.31 17.54 -6.83
CA ILE A 78 -6.38 18.15 -5.49
C ILE A 78 -5.29 19.21 -5.37
N LYS A 79 -5.57 20.41 -5.88
CA LYS A 79 -4.59 21.46 -6.16
C LYS A 79 -3.94 22.13 -4.93
N ASP A 80 -4.26 21.72 -3.69
CA ASP A 80 -3.78 22.42 -2.47
C ASP A 80 -3.79 21.56 -1.18
N MET A 81 -3.64 20.22 -1.27
CA MET A 81 -3.60 19.37 -0.07
C MET A 81 -2.19 18.86 0.26
N SER A 82 -1.82 18.99 1.54
CA SER A 82 -0.63 18.36 2.14
C SER A 82 -0.55 16.86 1.80
N PHE A 83 0.68 16.37 1.60
CA PHE A 83 1.02 14.98 1.28
C PHE A 83 0.34 13.95 2.21
N LEU A 84 0.15 14.28 3.50
CA LEU A 84 -0.55 13.44 4.47
C LEU A 84 -2.03 13.24 4.12
N LYS A 85 -2.73 14.29 3.71
CA LYS A 85 -4.16 14.21 3.36
C LYS A 85 -4.38 13.37 2.09
N ARG A 86 -3.49 13.50 1.09
CA ARG A 86 -3.52 12.66 -0.13
C ARG A 86 -3.33 11.17 0.19
N THR A 87 -2.41 10.87 1.10
CA THR A 87 -2.15 9.49 1.55
C THR A 87 -3.38 8.91 2.24
N ILE A 88 -4.01 9.66 3.15
CA ILE A 88 -5.24 9.24 3.84
C ILE A 88 -6.36 8.95 2.83
N PHE A 89 -6.61 9.85 1.86
CA PHE A 89 -7.62 9.66 0.83
C PHE A 89 -7.38 8.42 -0.03
N THR A 90 -6.11 8.20 -0.42
CA THR A 90 -5.72 7.02 -1.20
C THR A 90 -6.01 5.74 -0.43
N VAL A 91 -5.65 5.70 0.86
CA VAL A 91 -5.89 4.54 1.73
C VAL A 91 -7.39 4.27 1.90
N ILE A 92 -8.18 5.31 2.14
CA ILE A 92 -9.64 5.19 2.25
C ILE A 92 -10.24 4.66 0.95
N SER A 93 -9.78 5.15 -0.21
CA SER A 93 -10.28 4.70 -1.50
C SER A 93 -9.92 3.24 -1.80
N ILE A 94 -8.71 2.81 -1.44
CA ILE A 94 -8.30 1.40 -1.52
C ILE A 94 -9.18 0.54 -0.61
N LEU A 95 -9.44 0.98 0.63
CA LEU A 95 -10.33 0.26 1.54
C LEU A 95 -11.73 0.10 0.98
N ILE A 96 -12.33 1.17 0.46
CA ILE A 96 -13.66 1.13 -0.18
C ILE A 96 -13.65 0.14 -1.34
N THR A 97 -12.60 0.13 -2.15
CA THR A 97 -12.46 -0.81 -3.27
C THR A 97 -12.41 -2.26 -2.78
N ILE A 98 -11.63 -2.54 -1.73
CA ILE A 98 -11.55 -3.88 -1.13
C ILE A 98 -12.93 -4.30 -0.58
N VAL A 99 -13.63 -3.43 0.15
CA VAL A 99 -14.98 -3.68 0.66
C VAL A 99 -15.96 -3.97 -0.48
N ALA A 100 -15.90 -3.21 -1.57
CA ALA A 100 -16.74 -3.45 -2.75
C ALA A 100 -16.46 -4.83 -3.36
N PHE A 101 -15.20 -5.23 -3.48
CA PHE A 101 -14.83 -6.57 -3.95
C PHE A 101 -15.32 -7.67 -3.01
N ILE A 102 -15.23 -7.48 -1.70
CA ILE A 102 -15.74 -8.44 -0.71
C ILE A 102 -17.23 -8.69 -0.91
N ILE A 103 -18.02 -7.62 -1.08
CA ILE A 103 -19.48 -7.71 -1.26
C ILE A 103 -19.83 -8.29 -2.63
N LEU A 104 -19.17 -7.84 -3.71
CA LEU A 104 -19.48 -8.27 -5.08
C LEU A 104 -19.05 -9.73 -5.36
N PHE A 105 -17.94 -10.16 -4.80
CA PHE A 105 -17.36 -11.48 -5.06
C PHE A 105 -17.47 -12.45 -3.88
N GLY A 106 -18.13 -12.07 -2.79
CA GLY A 106 -18.34 -12.95 -1.64
C GLY A 106 -17.04 -13.50 -1.06
N TRP A 107 -15.99 -12.67 -0.97
CA TRP A 107 -14.68 -13.11 -0.49
C TRP A 107 -14.74 -13.67 0.93
N PHE A 108 -15.60 -13.13 1.78
CA PHE A 108 -15.92 -13.70 3.08
C PHE A 108 -17.37 -13.34 3.47
N PRO A 109 -17.97 -14.07 4.42
CA PRO A 109 -19.38 -13.93 4.77
C PRO A 109 -19.66 -12.53 5.34
N THR A 110 -20.64 -11.82 4.76
CA THR A 110 -21.03 -10.46 5.20
C THR A 110 -21.90 -10.48 6.46
N ASP A 111 -22.51 -11.62 6.75
CA ASP A 111 -23.37 -11.91 7.89
C ASP A 111 -22.59 -12.20 9.18
N MET A 112 -21.30 -12.56 9.07
CA MET A 112 -20.42 -12.81 10.20
C MET A 112 -19.54 -11.61 10.51
N TRP A 113 -19.46 -11.17 11.77
CA TRP A 113 -18.63 -10.02 12.17
C TRP A 113 -17.14 -10.36 12.34
N GLN A 114 -16.80 -11.63 12.57
CA GLN A 114 -15.43 -12.06 12.86
C GLN A 114 -14.43 -11.76 11.71
N PRO A 115 -14.75 -12.05 10.42
CA PRO A 115 -13.88 -11.69 9.31
C PRO A 115 -13.67 -10.18 9.18
N TRP A 116 -14.72 -9.38 9.43
CA TRP A 116 -14.62 -7.92 9.43
C TRP A 116 -13.74 -7.39 10.54
N ALA A 117 -13.83 -7.96 11.75
CA ALA A 117 -12.97 -7.59 12.87
C ALA A 117 -11.49 -7.88 12.58
N LEU A 118 -11.18 -9.04 11.97
CA LEU A 118 -9.82 -9.39 11.51
C LEU A 118 -9.34 -8.47 10.39
N PHE A 119 -10.21 -8.12 9.44
CA PHE A 119 -9.88 -7.19 8.37
C PHE A 119 -9.53 -5.80 8.93
N VAL A 120 -10.39 -5.22 9.78
CA VAL A 120 -10.14 -3.92 10.41
C VAL A 120 -8.93 -3.98 11.33
N GLY A 121 -8.76 -5.06 12.10
CA GLY A 121 -7.61 -5.27 12.97
C GLY A 121 -6.29 -5.32 12.20
N SER A 122 -6.25 -6.08 11.10
CA SER A 122 -5.05 -6.16 10.24
C SER A 122 -4.74 -4.82 9.57
N PHE A 123 -5.78 -4.09 9.13
CA PHE A 123 -5.62 -2.75 8.57
C PHE A 123 -5.01 -1.79 9.59
N ILE A 124 -5.55 -1.71 10.81
CA ILE A 124 -5.04 -0.83 11.87
C ILE A 124 -3.60 -1.21 12.22
N LEU A 125 -3.30 -2.50 12.33
CA LEU A 125 -1.95 -3.00 12.61
C LEU A 125 -0.96 -2.55 11.53
N CYS A 126 -1.26 -2.85 10.25
CA CYS A 126 -0.40 -2.49 9.13
C CYS A 126 -0.24 -0.97 8.99
N PHE A 127 -1.33 -0.22 9.17
CA PHE A 127 -1.31 1.24 9.11
C PHE A 127 -0.47 1.85 10.22
N THR A 128 -0.59 1.33 11.45
CA THR A 128 0.20 1.79 12.60
C THR A 128 1.68 1.52 12.39
N ILE A 129 2.05 0.31 11.97
CA ILE A 129 3.45 -0.05 11.68
C ILE A 129 4.00 0.82 10.55
N GLY A 130 3.26 0.98 9.45
CA GLY A 130 3.69 1.81 8.32
C GLY A 130 3.88 3.29 8.70
N THR A 131 2.97 3.83 9.50
CA THR A 131 3.06 5.20 10.01
C THR A 131 4.24 5.37 10.96
N PHE A 132 4.46 4.39 11.85
CA PHE A 132 5.59 4.40 12.77
C PHE A 132 6.93 4.39 12.02
N VAL A 133 7.11 3.46 11.08
CA VAL A 133 8.32 3.37 10.24
C VAL A 133 8.55 4.68 9.48
N THR A 134 7.50 5.26 8.89
CA THR A 134 7.60 6.54 8.18
C THR A 134 7.98 7.68 9.13
N SER A 135 7.42 7.73 10.34
CA SER A 135 7.75 8.74 11.34
C SER A 135 9.22 8.65 11.78
N VAL A 136 9.74 7.44 12.01
CA VAL A 136 11.16 7.24 12.33
C VAL A 136 12.06 7.68 11.17
N ARG A 137 11.73 7.30 9.94
CA ARG A 137 12.47 7.73 8.74
C ARG A 137 12.47 9.26 8.60
N ASN A 138 11.31 9.91 8.77
CA ASN A 138 11.20 11.36 8.68
C ASN A 138 12.09 12.05 9.73
N LYS A 139 12.19 11.51 10.94
CA LYS A 139 13.09 12.06 11.97
C LYS A 139 14.57 11.91 11.58
N MET A 140 14.95 10.76 11.01
CA MET A 140 16.31 10.51 10.54
C MET A 140 16.69 11.42 9.36
N GLU A 141 15.80 11.55 8.38
CA GLU A 141 16.00 12.40 7.21
C GLU A 141 16.09 13.87 7.62
N ASN A 142 15.23 14.34 8.54
CA ASN A 142 15.32 15.70 9.08
C ASN A 142 16.65 15.97 9.78
N LYS A 143 17.17 15.02 10.58
CA LYS A 143 18.47 15.17 11.23
C LYS A 143 19.61 15.25 10.21
N LYS A 144 19.59 14.37 9.20
CA LYS A 144 20.58 14.37 8.12
C LYS A 144 20.57 15.66 7.30
N LEU A 145 19.38 16.23 7.04
CA LEU A 145 19.24 17.52 6.36
C LEU A 145 19.75 18.68 7.21
N ALA A 146 19.47 18.68 8.52
CA ALA A 146 19.99 19.68 9.45
C ALA A 146 21.52 19.65 9.53
N ASP A 147 22.12 18.46 9.64
CA ASP A 147 23.57 18.26 9.65
C ASP A 147 24.22 18.72 8.33
N GLY A 148 23.57 18.43 7.20
CA GLY A 148 24.00 18.91 5.88
C GLY A 148 23.98 20.43 5.76
N LEU A 149 22.94 21.08 6.27
CA LEU A 149 22.80 22.53 6.26
C LEU A 149 23.89 23.19 7.14
N ALA A 150 24.17 22.62 8.31
CA ALA A 150 25.23 23.09 9.20
C ALA A 150 26.61 23.02 8.54
N ARG A 151 26.93 21.89 7.88
CA ARG A 151 28.21 21.72 7.16
C ARG A 151 28.34 22.66 5.97
N MET A 152 27.27 22.91 5.23
CA MET A 152 27.28 23.90 4.14
C MET A 152 27.51 25.31 4.67
N LYS A 153 26.88 25.69 5.79
CA LYS A 153 27.06 27.01 6.42
C LYS A 153 28.48 27.19 6.94
N GLU A 154 29.08 26.16 7.52
CA GLU A 154 30.48 26.14 7.96
C GLU A 154 31.43 26.29 6.76
N HIS A 155 31.22 25.54 5.69
CA HIS A 155 32.00 25.67 4.44
C HIS A 155 31.88 27.07 3.83
N TRP A 156 30.67 27.62 3.74
CA TRP A 156 30.43 28.98 3.23
C TRP A 156 31.09 30.06 4.11
N GLY A 157 31.09 29.88 5.43
CA GLY A 157 31.77 30.80 6.36
C GLY A 157 33.29 30.76 6.27
N ILE A 158 33.86 29.58 6.00
CA ILE A 158 35.30 29.41 5.77
C ILE A 158 35.71 29.94 4.39
N GLU A 159 34.92 29.69 3.35
CA GLU A 159 35.21 30.06 1.96
C GLU A 159 35.05 31.55 1.69
N ASN A 160 34.06 32.20 2.32
CA ASN A 160 33.90 33.64 2.16
C ASN A 160 34.89 34.47 2.96
N GLY A 161 35.63 33.88 3.90
CA GLY A 161 36.42 34.63 4.86
C GLY A 161 35.53 35.62 5.61
N THR A 162 35.32 35.39 6.89
CA THR A 162 35.31 36.57 7.77
C THR A 162 36.68 37.24 7.64
N GLU A 163 36.83 38.07 6.59
CA GLU A 163 37.57 39.31 6.64
C GLU A 163 36.99 40.08 7.83
N GLU A 164 37.81 40.15 8.88
CA GLU A 164 37.70 40.93 10.12
C GLU A 164 36.78 40.41 11.24
#